data_AF-A0ABC8A8I2-F1
#
_entry.id   AF-A0ABC8A8I2-F1
#
_cell.length_a   1.000
_cell.length_b   1.000
_cell.length_c   1.000
_cell.angle_alpha   90.00
_cell.angle_beta   90.00
_cell.angle_gamma   90.00
#
_symmetry.space_group_name_H-M   'P 1'
#
loop_
_entity.id
_entity.type
_entity.pdbx_description
1 polymer ?
#
loop_
_entity_poly.entity_id
_entity_poly.type
_entity_poly.pdbx_seq_one_letter_code
_entity_poly.pdbx_strand_id
1 'polypeptide(L)'
;MKKFKIGSLIALLLGLVLFTGLIVNADEFTNVGSLYNKAVNENIIAPNLYPKANWEKDEISTMRPSYEEYKNYDSSITYESWLELNNYGVMADTKEPVLQLKTPAESNIRLRTAQDNIDKFCRDTQAGDILVVGGDFPTGVLGHAAILNADGYVLEMPGGSNWAHGIPDNNRQLPKRQWITEHIKEWTSVYRIKDTNLARQIAKFVDTHYYSTTGSATKDIHLDYLLDWRIKLKNPNYCSKLVWQAYYYGSGSLPVMKEVSSAAYIVPTALPNAFDSRYAPYFVGKY
;
A
#
# COMPACT_ATOMS: atom_id res chain seq x y z
N MET A 1 12.72 52.85 80.48
CA MET A 1 12.08 53.03 79.15
C MET A 1 12.32 51.78 78.32
N LYS A 2 11.24 51.18 77.78
CA LYS A 2 11.10 50.16 76.68
C LYS A 2 12.16 49.02 76.64
N LYS A 3 11.92 47.75 76.99
CA LYS A 3 10.90 46.71 76.63
C LYS A 3 10.74 46.39 75.12
N PHE A 4 11.18 45.16 74.80
CA PHE A 4 10.59 44.12 73.92
C PHE A 4 10.95 44.00 72.41
N LYS A 5 11.54 42.82 72.14
CA LYS A 5 11.29 41.81 71.07
C LYS A 5 11.52 42.18 69.59
N ILE A 6 12.59 41.60 69.02
CA ILE A 6 12.68 41.29 67.59
C ILE A 6 12.42 39.79 67.44
N GLY A 7 11.34 39.47 66.73
CA GLY A 7 10.94 38.11 66.38
C GLY A 7 11.34 37.74 64.97
N SER A 8 11.39 36.42 64.77
CA SER A 8 11.07 35.67 63.54
C SER A 8 11.94 35.87 62.29
N LEU A 9 12.81 34.88 62.07
CA LEU A 9 12.88 34.01 60.90
C LEU A 9 12.27 34.56 59.58
N ILE A 10 13.10 34.84 58.58
CA ILE A 10 12.70 34.79 57.16
C ILE A 10 13.77 34.04 56.36
N ALA A 11 13.26 33.09 55.58
CA ALA A 11 13.93 32.03 54.85
C ALA A 11 14.79 32.52 53.68
N LEU A 12 15.83 31.73 53.43
CA LEU A 12 16.69 31.78 52.25
C LEU A 12 15.86 31.46 50.99
N LEU A 13 15.95 32.33 49.98
CA LEU A 13 15.45 32.08 48.63
C LEU A 13 16.16 30.88 48.02
N LEU A 14 15.41 29.83 47.70
CA LEU A 14 15.73 28.89 46.63
C LEU A 14 14.58 28.97 45.63
N GLY A 15 14.81 29.74 44.56
CA GLY A 15 13.95 29.75 43.39
C GLY A 15 14.03 28.38 42.73
N LEU A 16 13.03 27.54 42.99
CA LEU A 16 12.79 26.31 42.26
C LEU A 16 12.27 26.72 40.87
N VAL A 17 13.15 26.86 39.90
CA VAL A 17 12.76 26.89 38.49
C VAL A 17 12.28 25.47 38.17
N LEU A 18 10.96 25.27 38.28
CA LEU A 18 10.30 24.12 37.67
C LEU A 18 10.47 24.27 36.16
N PHE A 19 11.51 23.63 35.62
CA PHE A 19 11.49 23.19 34.23
C PHE A 19 10.38 22.13 34.12
N THR A 20 9.14 22.56 33.97
CA THR A 20 8.17 21.73 33.26
C THR A 20 8.69 21.69 31.83
N GLY A 21 9.43 20.62 31.52
CA GLY A 21 9.69 20.23 30.15
C GLY A 21 8.32 20.04 29.49
N LEU A 22 7.80 21.10 28.89
CA LEU A 22 6.92 20.98 27.75
C LEU A 22 7.76 20.24 26.73
N ILE A 23 7.55 18.92 26.63
CA ILE A 23 7.86 18.19 25.41
C ILE A 23 6.93 18.83 24.39
N VAL A 24 7.40 19.88 23.75
CA VAL A 24 6.86 20.33 22.48
C VAL A 24 7.23 19.17 21.55
N ASN A 25 6.31 18.21 21.41
CA ASN A 25 6.37 17.30 20.28
C ASN A 25 6.33 18.22 19.08
N ALA A 26 7.45 18.35 18.37
CA ALA A 26 7.44 18.99 17.06
C ALA A 26 6.35 18.26 16.27
N ASP A 27 5.39 19.02 15.74
CA ASP A 27 4.33 18.46 14.92
C ASP A 27 5.00 17.69 13.76
N GLU A 28 4.73 16.39 13.65
CA GLU A 28 5.36 15.50 12.66
C GLU A 28 5.01 15.88 11.22
N PHE A 29 4.01 16.76 11.06
CA PHE A 29 3.60 17.36 9.80
C PHE A 29 4.23 18.74 9.56
N THR A 30 5.21 19.14 10.38
CA THR A 30 6.01 20.34 10.11
C THR A 30 6.91 20.09 8.90
N ASN A 31 6.78 20.95 7.88
CA ASN A 31 7.54 20.89 6.62
C ASN A 31 7.09 19.83 5.59
N VAL A 32 5.81 19.47 5.52
CA VAL A 32 5.25 18.62 4.41
C VAL A 32 5.72 19.08 3.02
N GLY A 33 5.77 20.39 2.78
CA GLY A 33 6.25 20.95 1.51
C GLY A 33 7.74 20.68 1.21
N SER A 34 8.58 20.44 2.22
CA SER A 34 9.99 20.03 2.01
C SER A 34 10.10 18.54 1.70
N LEU A 35 9.22 17.69 2.24
CA LEU A 35 9.15 16.26 1.91
C LEU A 35 8.80 16.05 0.42
N TYR A 36 7.87 16.83 -0.13
CA TYR A 36 7.61 16.86 -1.57
C TYR A 36 8.87 17.25 -2.36
N ASN A 37 9.54 18.34 -1.97
CA ASN A 37 10.73 18.82 -2.66
C ASN A 37 11.87 17.79 -2.59
N LYS A 38 12.03 17.09 -1.46
CA LYS A 38 12.97 15.97 -1.31
C LYS A 38 12.66 14.86 -2.33
N ALA A 39 11.41 14.38 -2.38
CA ALA A 39 11.00 13.33 -3.31
C ALA A 39 11.18 13.71 -4.79
N VAL A 40 11.02 15.00 -5.14
CA VAL A 40 11.33 15.51 -6.48
C VAL A 40 12.83 15.49 -6.75
N ASN A 41 13.65 15.96 -5.80
CA ASN A 41 15.12 15.97 -5.93
C ASN A 41 15.70 14.55 -6.03
N GLU A 42 15.09 13.59 -5.34
CA GLU A 42 15.44 12.16 -5.39
C GLU A 42 14.84 11.45 -6.62
N ASN A 43 14.18 12.19 -7.51
CA ASN A 43 13.58 11.67 -8.74
C ASN A 43 12.49 10.60 -8.50
N ILE A 44 11.85 10.61 -7.32
CA ILE A 44 10.70 9.75 -7.00
C ILE A 44 9.44 10.36 -7.61
N ILE A 45 9.16 11.63 -7.33
CA ILE A 45 8.02 12.36 -7.89
C ILE A 45 8.44 13.07 -9.17
N ALA A 46 7.64 12.92 -10.22
CA ALA A 46 7.70 13.74 -11.43
C ALA A 46 6.71 14.92 -11.29
N PRO A 47 7.16 16.17 -11.12
CA PRO A 47 6.26 17.31 -10.84
C PRO A 47 5.23 17.59 -11.94
N ASN A 48 5.50 17.19 -13.17
CA ASN A 48 4.57 17.29 -14.29
C ASN A 48 3.42 16.27 -14.22
N LEU A 49 3.63 15.12 -13.57
CA LEU A 49 2.60 14.10 -13.34
C LEU A 49 1.87 14.33 -12.02
N TYR A 50 2.61 14.75 -10.98
CA TYR A 50 2.06 15.02 -9.66
C TYR A 50 2.47 16.41 -9.16
N PRO A 51 1.79 17.47 -9.61
CA PRO A 51 2.06 18.83 -9.16
C PRO A 51 1.92 18.95 -7.64
N LYS A 52 2.77 19.77 -7.03
CA LYS A 52 2.84 19.95 -5.58
C LYS A 52 1.48 20.19 -4.92
N ALA A 53 0.65 21.07 -5.49
CA ALA A 53 -0.66 21.37 -4.95
C ALA A 53 -1.61 20.16 -4.93
N ASN A 54 -1.50 19.25 -5.91
CA ASN A 54 -2.27 18.01 -5.93
C ASN A 54 -1.74 17.03 -4.88
N TRP A 55 -0.42 16.92 -4.75
CA TRP A 55 0.19 16.07 -3.74
C TRP A 55 -0.14 16.53 -2.32
N GLU A 56 -0.06 17.83 -2.03
CA GLU A 56 -0.44 18.40 -0.73
C GLU A 56 -1.94 18.22 -0.43
N LYS A 57 -2.79 18.23 -1.46
CA LYS A 57 -4.22 17.93 -1.29
C LYS A 57 -4.44 16.48 -0.87
N ASP A 58 -3.84 15.54 -1.60
CA ASP A 58 -3.96 14.10 -1.32
C ASP A 58 -3.24 13.73 0.00
N GLU A 59 -2.19 14.47 0.36
CA GLU A 59 -1.51 14.37 1.64
C GLU A 59 -2.48 14.62 2.80
N ILE A 60 -3.13 15.79 2.78
CA ILE A 60 -4.08 16.20 3.83
C ILE A 60 -5.30 15.28 3.85
N SER A 61 -5.85 14.93 2.69
CA SER A 61 -7.13 14.22 2.62
C SER A 61 -7.02 12.71 2.85
N THR A 62 -5.85 12.12 2.58
CA THR A 62 -5.70 10.66 2.54
C THR A 62 -4.41 10.18 3.19
N MET A 63 -3.23 10.64 2.74
CA MET A 63 -1.96 10.07 3.23
C MET A 63 -1.76 10.28 4.74
N ARG A 64 -2.09 11.47 5.25
CA ARG A 64 -1.99 11.78 6.67
C ARG A 64 -2.94 10.93 7.52
N PRO A 65 -4.27 10.88 7.23
CA PRO A 65 -5.16 9.93 7.90
C PRO A 65 -4.67 8.47 7.87
N SER A 66 -4.18 7.98 6.73
CA SER A 66 -3.64 6.62 6.62
C SER A 66 -2.39 6.42 7.49
N TYR A 67 -1.50 7.41 7.55
CA TYR A 67 -0.34 7.37 8.45
C TYR A 67 -0.76 7.35 9.92
N GLU A 68 -1.70 8.21 10.33
CA GLU A 68 -2.20 8.25 11.70
C GLU A 68 -2.79 6.90 12.12
N GLU A 69 -3.48 6.21 11.21
CA GLU A 69 -3.94 4.85 11.45
C GLU A 69 -2.77 3.86 11.55
N TYR A 70 -1.81 3.91 10.63
CA TYR A 70 -0.63 3.03 10.64
C TYR A 70 0.23 3.19 11.89
N LYS A 71 0.37 4.42 12.40
CA LYS A 71 1.15 4.73 13.60
C LYS A 71 0.60 4.04 14.85
N ASN A 72 -0.70 3.74 14.90
CA ASN A 72 -1.29 2.96 15.99
C ASN A 72 -0.86 1.48 15.95
N TYR A 73 -0.50 0.97 14.76
CA TYR A 73 0.05 -0.36 14.57
C TYR A 73 1.56 -0.41 14.83
N ASP A 74 2.30 0.56 14.27
CA ASP A 74 3.74 0.72 14.48
C ASP A 74 4.04 2.15 14.93
N SER A 75 4.14 2.32 16.25
CA SER A 75 4.40 3.63 16.86
C SER A 75 5.83 4.13 16.67
N SER A 76 6.74 3.30 16.12
CA SER A 76 8.13 3.66 15.89
C SER A 76 8.38 4.34 14.55
N ILE A 77 7.44 4.24 13.61
CA ILE A 77 7.58 4.80 12.26
C ILE A 77 7.34 6.31 12.25
N THR A 78 8.26 7.04 11.62
CA THR A 78 8.08 8.48 11.36
C THR A 78 7.20 8.70 10.13
N TYR A 79 6.58 9.88 10.02
CA TYR A 79 5.77 10.20 8.85
C TYR A 79 6.58 10.15 7.54
N GLU A 80 7.80 10.68 7.55
CA GLU A 80 8.71 10.63 6.40
C GLU A 80 9.04 9.18 6.01
N SER A 81 9.38 8.30 6.96
CA SER A 81 9.65 6.89 6.65
C SER A 81 8.42 6.14 6.15
N TRP A 82 7.21 6.49 6.62
CA TRP A 82 5.98 5.93 6.07
C TRP A 82 5.71 6.42 4.64
N LEU A 83 6.00 7.69 4.33
CA LEU A 83 5.93 8.21 2.96
C LEU A 83 6.95 7.50 2.06
N GLU A 84 8.19 7.33 2.50
CA GLU A 84 9.22 6.58 1.75
C GLU A 84 8.77 5.14 1.48
N LEU A 85 8.23 4.45 2.50
CA LEU A 85 7.67 3.11 2.38
C LEU A 85 6.59 3.05 1.29
N ASN A 86 5.69 4.04 1.25
CA ASN A 86 4.61 4.14 0.28
C ASN A 86 5.01 4.83 -1.04
N ASN A 87 6.31 5.06 -1.23
CA ASN A 87 6.88 5.73 -2.39
C ASN A 87 6.23 7.09 -2.67
N TYR A 88 5.98 7.86 -1.61
CA TYR A 88 5.34 9.18 -1.60
C TYR A 88 3.98 9.24 -2.33
N GLY A 89 3.29 8.11 -2.43
CA GLY A 89 1.99 7.99 -3.11
C GLY A 89 2.05 7.97 -4.63
N VAL A 90 3.21 7.62 -5.21
CA VAL A 90 3.35 7.35 -6.66
C VAL A 90 3.79 5.92 -6.93
N MET A 91 3.44 5.41 -8.10
CA MET A 91 3.97 4.14 -8.60
C MET A 91 5.48 4.24 -8.81
N ALA A 92 6.24 3.24 -8.32
CA ALA A 92 7.70 3.32 -8.30
C ALA A 92 8.37 3.22 -9.69
N ASP A 93 7.63 2.81 -10.72
CA ASP A 93 8.09 2.67 -12.09
C ASP A 93 7.61 3.83 -12.99
N THR A 94 6.30 4.10 -13.00
CA THR A 94 5.66 5.09 -13.87
C THR A 94 5.60 6.49 -13.25
N LYS A 95 5.81 6.61 -11.94
CA LYS A 95 5.65 7.85 -11.15
C LYS A 95 4.25 8.44 -11.20
N GLU A 96 3.29 7.65 -11.68
CA GLU A 96 1.88 8.00 -11.71
C GLU A 96 1.32 8.08 -10.28
N PRO A 97 0.53 9.11 -9.94
CA PRO A 97 -0.12 9.22 -8.64
C PRO A 97 -1.07 8.05 -8.38
N VAL A 98 -0.94 7.43 -7.21
CA VAL A 98 -1.74 6.27 -6.81
C VAL A 98 -3.10 6.69 -6.26
N LEU A 99 -3.22 7.88 -5.68
CA LEU A 99 -4.47 8.35 -5.05
C LEU A 99 -5.42 9.09 -5.99
N GLN A 100 -4.99 9.38 -7.23
CA GLN A 100 -5.87 10.04 -8.19
C GLN A 100 -6.98 9.08 -8.64
N LEU A 101 -8.22 9.52 -8.48
CA LEU A 101 -9.41 8.80 -8.96
C LEU A 101 -9.70 9.14 -10.42
N LYS A 102 -10.50 8.30 -11.09
CA LYS A 102 -11.06 8.62 -12.41
C LYS A 102 -11.97 9.84 -12.27
N THR A 103 -11.57 10.96 -12.87
CA THR A 103 -12.38 12.17 -12.88
C THR A 103 -13.72 11.92 -13.59
N PRO A 104 -14.86 12.32 -13.00
CA PRO A 104 -16.15 12.24 -13.68
C PRO A 104 -16.17 13.11 -14.95
N ALA A 105 -16.40 12.51 -16.12
CA ALA A 105 -17.10 13.19 -17.21
C ALA A 105 -18.61 12.92 -17.07
N GLU A 106 -19.44 13.86 -17.52
CA GLU A 106 -20.90 13.90 -17.32
C GLU A 106 -21.64 12.58 -17.65
N SER A 107 -22.76 12.36 -16.95
CA SER A 107 -23.36 11.07 -16.57
C SER A 107 -23.73 10.06 -17.68
N ASN A 108 -23.78 10.44 -18.96
CA ASN A 108 -24.03 9.49 -20.07
C ASN A 108 -22.74 8.98 -20.74
N ILE A 109 -21.65 9.76 -20.67
CA ILE A 109 -20.32 9.31 -21.09
C ILE A 109 -19.84 8.25 -20.07
N ARG A 110 -20.12 8.46 -18.79
CA ARG A 110 -19.72 7.61 -17.66
C ARG A 110 -20.05 6.13 -17.79
N LEU A 111 -21.27 5.77 -18.20
CA LEU A 111 -21.66 4.36 -18.33
C LEU A 111 -20.95 3.68 -19.51
N ARG A 112 -20.79 4.39 -20.63
CA ARG A 112 -20.03 3.89 -21.78
C ARG A 112 -18.56 3.77 -21.44
N THR A 113 -17.94 4.80 -20.85
CA THR A 113 -16.53 4.76 -20.47
C THR A 113 -16.24 3.72 -19.39
N ALA A 114 -17.13 3.51 -18.42
CA ALA A 114 -16.96 2.48 -17.39
C ALA A 114 -17.09 1.08 -17.98
N GLN A 115 -18.12 0.84 -18.80
CA GLN A 115 -18.30 -0.45 -19.46
C GLN A 115 -17.18 -0.75 -20.45
N ASP A 116 -16.80 0.23 -21.27
CA ASP A 116 -15.67 0.13 -22.20
C ASP A 116 -14.38 -0.17 -21.45
N ASN A 117 -14.18 0.43 -20.27
CA ASN A 117 -13.02 0.17 -19.42
C ASN A 117 -13.02 -1.26 -18.86
N ILE A 118 -14.17 -1.71 -18.34
CA ILE A 118 -14.36 -3.08 -17.84
C ILE A 118 -14.11 -4.09 -18.97
N ASP A 119 -14.64 -3.83 -20.17
CA ASP A 119 -14.48 -4.71 -21.33
C ASP A 119 -13.04 -4.70 -21.84
N LYS A 120 -12.38 -3.53 -21.84
CA LYS A 120 -10.96 -3.39 -22.13
C LYS A 120 -10.12 -4.19 -21.14
N PHE A 121 -10.39 -4.06 -19.84
CA PHE A 121 -9.72 -4.83 -18.78
C PHE A 121 -9.92 -6.33 -19.00
N CYS A 122 -11.15 -6.77 -19.23
CA CYS A 122 -11.45 -8.18 -19.43
C CYS A 122 -10.80 -8.78 -20.68
N ARG A 123 -10.63 -7.99 -21.74
CA ARG A 123 -9.99 -8.43 -22.98
C ARG A 123 -8.47 -8.46 -22.87
N ASP A 124 -7.89 -7.45 -22.22
CA ASP A 124 -6.44 -7.23 -22.24
C ASP A 124 -5.72 -8.00 -21.13
N THR A 125 -6.42 -8.41 -20.06
CA THR A 125 -5.85 -9.16 -18.91
C THR A 125 -5.91 -10.67 -19.08
N GLN A 126 -4.91 -11.35 -18.54
CA GLN A 126 -4.78 -12.82 -18.56
C GLN A 126 -4.14 -13.35 -17.26
N ALA A 127 -4.15 -14.67 -17.10
CA ALA A 127 -3.56 -15.36 -15.96
C ALA A 127 -2.08 -14.95 -15.74
N GLY A 128 -1.76 -14.66 -14.48
CA GLY A 128 -0.47 -14.21 -14.00
C GLY A 128 -0.33 -12.69 -13.96
N ASP A 129 -1.21 -11.93 -14.62
CA ASP A 129 -1.15 -10.47 -14.55
C ASP A 129 -1.27 -9.97 -13.11
N ILE A 130 -0.41 -8.99 -12.81
CA ILE A 130 -0.35 -8.30 -11.54
C ILE A 130 -1.23 -7.06 -11.65
N LEU A 131 -2.06 -6.83 -10.65
CA LEU A 131 -2.96 -5.70 -10.55
C LEU A 131 -2.50 -4.81 -9.41
N VAL A 132 -2.31 -3.52 -9.67
CA VAL A 132 -2.12 -2.51 -8.63
C VAL A 132 -3.20 -1.46 -8.77
N VAL A 133 -4.04 -1.32 -7.75
CA VAL A 133 -5.18 -0.40 -7.72
C VAL A 133 -4.81 0.82 -6.90
N GLY A 134 -5.07 1.99 -7.46
CA GLY A 134 -4.97 3.25 -6.76
C GLY A 134 -6.11 3.49 -5.78
N GLY A 135 -5.97 4.46 -4.89
CA GLY A 135 -7.00 4.87 -3.95
C GLY A 135 -6.69 4.57 -2.49
N ASP A 136 -7.64 4.95 -1.64
CA ASP A 136 -7.58 4.83 -0.19
C ASP A 136 -8.19 3.48 0.23
N PHE A 137 -7.33 2.54 0.61
CA PHE A 137 -7.73 1.23 1.09
C PHE A 137 -7.50 1.16 2.61
N PRO A 138 -8.41 0.55 3.38
CA PRO A 138 -8.26 0.38 4.83
C PRO A 138 -7.24 -0.72 5.14
N THR A 139 -5.97 -0.47 4.79
CA THR A 139 -4.88 -1.45 4.80
C THR A 139 -3.57 -0.91 5.36
N GLY A 140 -3.54 0.34 5.84
CA GLY A 140 -2.35 1.00 6.41
C GLY A 140 -1.27 1.43 5.41
N VAL A 141 -1.41 1.03 4.14
CA VAL A 141 -0.53 1.37 3.03
C VAL A 141 -1.35 1.89 1.86
N LEU A 142 -0.71 2.61 0.94
CA LEU A 142 -1.35 3.23 -0.20
C LEU A 142 -1.55 2.23 -1.35
N GLY A 143 -2.78 2.21 -1.87
CA GLY A 143 -3.21 1.32 -2.94
C GLY A 143 -3.46 -0.12 -2.49
N HIS A 144 -3.78 -0.96 -3.47
CA HIS A 144 -4.08 -2.37 -3.28
C HIS A 144 -3.43 -3.21 -4.38
N ALA A 145 -3.16 -4.48 -4.10
CA ALA A 145 -2.56 -5.39 -5.07
C ALA A 145 -3.30 -6.72 -5.15
N ALA A 146 -3.41 -7.25 -6.36
CA ALA A 146 -4.05 -8.52 -6.64
C ALA A 146 -3.36 -9.22 -7.82
N ILE A 147 -3.73 -10.48 -8.08
CA ILE A 147 -3.20 -11.27 -9.20
C ILE A 147 -4.33 -12.00 -9.93
N LEU A 148 -4.26 -12.05 -11.26
CA LEU A 148 -5.12 -12.97 -12.02
C LEU A 148 -4.61 -14.40 -11.83
N ASN A 149 -5.25 -15.16 -10.95
CA ASN A 149 -4.90 -16.56 -10.72
C ASN A 149 -5.49 -17.52 -11.78
N ALA A 150 -6.36 -17.02 -12.65
CA ALA A 150 -6.78 -17.64 -13.90
C ALA A 150 -7.23 -16.56 -14.92
N ASP A 151 -7.43 -16.92 -16.19
CA ASP A 151 -7.80 -15.95 -17.24
C ASP A 151 -9.12 -15.20 -16.94
N GLY A 152 -9.98 -15.77 -16.10
CA GLY A 152 -11.27 -15.20 -15.71
C GLY A 152 -11.41 -14.78 -14.25
N TYR A 153 -10.37 -14.95 -13.43
CA TYR A 153 -10.47 -14.80 -11.97
C TYR A 153 -9.31 -13.99 -11.40
N VAL A 154 -9.63 -13.18 -10.39
CA VAL A 154 -8.68 -12.40 -9.61
C VAL A 154 -8.67 -12.95 -8.19
N LEU A 155 -7.48 -13.20 -7.65
CA LEU A 155 -7.25 -13.55 -6.26
C LEU A 155 -6.59 -12.38 -5.54
N GLU A 156 -7.11 -12.06 -4.35
CA GLU A 156 -6.67 -10.92 -3.56
C GLU A 156 -6.79 -11.15 -2.05
N MET A 157 -6.17 -10.26 -1.30
CA MET A 157 -6.36 -10.06 0.14
C MET A 157 -6.93 -8.64 0.33
N PRO A 158 -8.26 -8.44 0.34
CA PRO A 158 -8.89 -7.12 0.27
C PRO A 158 -8.65 -6.24 1.52
N GLY A 159 -8.17 -6.82 2.62
CA GLY A 159 -8.05 -6.08 3.88
C GLY A 159 -9.40 -5.70 4.45
N GLY A 160 -9.48 -4.56 5.13
CA GLY A 160 -10.69 -4.07 5.76
C GLY A 160 -10.45 -3.41 7.12
N SER A 161 -11.55 -3.01 7.75
CA SER A 161 -11.52 -2.58 9.14
C SER A 161 -10.85 -3.64 10.02
N ASN A 162 -10.02 -3.22 10.97
CA ASN A 162 -9.16 -4.07 11.81
C ASN A 162 -7.94 -4.69 11.11
N TRP A 163 -7.52 -4.21 9.94
CA TRP A 163 -6.31 -4.70 9.27
C TRP A 163 -5.07 -4.74 10.19
N ALA A 164 -4.97 -3.81 11.15
CA ALA A 164 -3.87 -3.71 12.12
C ALA A 164 -3.86 -4.84 13.17
N HIS A 165 -5.03 -5.43 13.47
CA HIS A 165 -5.17 -6.53 14.44
C HIS A 165 -5.38 -7.88 13.78
N GLY A 166 -5.59 -7.87 12.48
CA GLY A 166 -5.79 -9.03 11.64
C GLY A 166 -7.26 -9.30 11.34
N ILE A 167 -7.51 -9.85 10.15
CA ILE A 167 -8.86 -10.17 9.68
C ILE A 167 -8.88 -11.64 9.27
N PRO A 168 -9.64 -12.50 9.95
CA PRO A 168 -9.64 -13.91 9.64
C PRO A 168 -10.24 -14.17 8.24
N ASP A 169 -9.73 -15.20 7.58
CA ASP A 169 -10.29 -15.73 6.33
C ASP A 169 -10.52 -14.69 5.21
N ASN A 170 -9.55 -13.80 4.99
CA ASN A 170 -9.69 -12.63 4.14
C ASN A 170 -9.39 -12.89 2.66
N ASN A 171 -8.58 -13.90 2.31
CA ASN A 171 -8.30 -14.20 0.90
C ASN A 171 -9.58 -14.49 0.12
N ARG A 172 -9.76 -13.90 -1.07
CA ARG A 172 -10.94 -14.16 -1.90
C ARG A 172 -10.61 -14.20 -3.37
N GLN A 173 -11.36 -15.01 -4.10
CA GLN A 173 -11.32 -15.08 -5.55
C GLN A 173 -12.63 -14.54 -6.12
N LEU A 174 -12.55 -13.66 -7.10
CA LEU A 174 -13.71 -13.08 -7.79
C LEU A 174 -13.57 -13.25 -9.30
N PRO A 175 -14.69 -13.43 -10.05
CA PRO A 175 -14.67 -13.26 -11.49
C PRO A 175 -14.08 -11.88 -11.85
N LYS A 176 -13.13 -11.83 -12.78
CA LYS A 176 -12.36 -10.60 -13.05
C LYS A 176 -13.23 -9.40 -13.44
N ARG A 177 -14.37 -9.65 -14.11
CA ARG A 177 -15.37 -8.62 -14.44
C ARG A 177 -16.02 -8.03 -13.18
N GLN A 178 -16.36 -8.88 -12.21
CA GLN A 178 -16.90 -8.42 -10.93
C GLN A 178 -15.82 -7.61 -10.19
N TRP A 179 -14.60 -8.14 -10.10
CA TRP A 179 -13.51 -7.48 -9.41
C TRP A 179 -13.23 -6.07 -9.94
N ILE A 180 -13.09 -5.88 -11.26
CA ILE A 180 -12.84 -4.53 -11.83
C ILE A 180 -14.05 -3.60 -11.68
N THR A 181 -15.26 -4.14 -11.58
CA THR A 181 -16.46 -3.34 -11.31
C THR A 181 -16.43 -2.79 -9.88
N GLU A 182 -15.92 -3.56 -8.91
CA GLU A 182 -15.72 -3.11 -7.52
C GLU A 182 -14.68 -2.00 -7.41
N HIS A 183 -13.75 -1.90 -8.37
CA HIS A 183 -12.66 -0.90 -8.43
C HIS A 183 -12.78 0.10 -9.59
N ILE A 184 -14.00 0.34 -10.09
CA ILE A 184 -14.20 1.14 -11.30
C ILE A 184 -13.95 2.64 -11.10
N LYS A 185 -13.92 3.13 -9.86
CA LYS A 185 -13.68 4.55 -9.54
C LYS A 185 -12.18 4.86 -9.48
N GLU A 186 -11.41 3.86 -9.08
CA GLU A 186 -9.96 3.86 -8.95
C GLU A 186 -9.31 3.54 -10.29
N TRP A 187 -8.05 3.93 -10.47
CA TRP A 187 -7.25 3.42 -11.59
C TRP A 187 -6.61 2.08 -11.22
N THR A 188 -6.75 1.09 -12.10
CA THR A 188 -6.05 -0.20 -12.00
C THR A 188 -4.91 -0.26 -13.01
N SER A 189 -3.67 -0.29 -12.53
CA SER A 189 -2.48 -0.55 -13.32
C SER A 189 -2.26 -2.06 -13.47
N VAL A 190 -2.09 -2.52 -14.70
CA VAL A 190 -1.85 -3.94 -15.02
C VAL A 190 -0.41 -4.14 -15.47
N TYR A 191 0.24 -5.15 -14.89
CA TYR A 191 1.62 -5.51 -15.15
C TYR A 191 1.74 -6.98 -15.54
N ARG A 192 2.66 -7.29 -16.46
CA ARG A 192 2.85 -8.64 -16.98
C ARG A 192 4.31 -8.98 -17.19
N ILE A 193 4.75 -10.15 -16.73
CA ILE A 193 6.07 -10.68 -17.08
C ILE A 193 6.09 -11.17 -18.54
N LYS A 194 7.25 -11.06 -19.21
CA LYS A 194 7.37 -11.43 -20.64
C LYS A 194 7.09 -12.91 -20.90
N ASP A 195 7.54 -13.78 -19.99
CA ASP A 195 7.32 -15.22 -20.10
C ASP A 195 5.88 -15.58 -19.69
N THR A 196 5.03 -15.76 -20.69
CA THR A 196 3.60 -16.06 -20.49
C THR A 196 3.38 -17.47 -19.93
N ASN A 197 4.28 -18.43 -20.19
CA ASN A 197 4.16 -19.77 -19.62
C ASN A 197 4.46 -19.75 -18.13
N LEU A 198 5.51 -19.02 -17.73
CA LEU A 198 5.83 -18.78 -16.34
C LEU A 198 4.70 -18.03 -15.61
N ALA A 199 4.12 -17.01 -16.25
CA ALA A 199 2.98 -16.26 -15.68
C ALA A 199 1.79 -17.19 -15.38
N ARG A 200 1.45 -18.08 -16.33
CA ARG A 200 0.39 -19.09 -16.14
C ARG A 200 0.73 -20.13 -15.08
N GLN A 201 1.98 -20.56 -14.99
CA GLN A 201 2.45 -21.44 -13.93
C GLN A 201 2.24 -20.79 -12.55
N ILE A 202 2.60 -19.51 -12.41
CA ILE A 202 2.45 -18.73 -11.18
C ILE A 202 0.98 -18.54 -10.83
N ALA A 203 0.13 -18.26 -11.81
CA ALA A 203 -1.31 -18.17 -11.64
C ALA A 203 -1.91 -19.49 -11.09
N LYS A 204 -1.51 -20.63 -11.68
CA LYS A 204 -1.92 -21.95 -11.19
C LYS A 204 -1.37 -22.25 -9.80
N PHE A 205 -0.14 -21.87 -9.52
CA PHE A 205 0.46 -22.03 -8.20
C PHE A 205 -0.35 -21.27 -7.15
N VAL A 206 -0.65 -19.99 -7.38
CA VAL A 206 -1.36 -19.18 -6.40
C VAL A 206 -2.81 -19.66 -6.22
N ASP A 207 -3.48 -20.10 -7.28
CA ASP A 207 -4.79 -20.75 -7.18
C ASP A 207 -4.75 -21.99 -6.28
N THR A 208 -3.77 -22.87 -6.52
CA THR A 208 -3.64 -24.15 -5.80
C THR A 208 -3.09 -24.03 -4.37
N HIS A 209 -2.44 -22.91 -4.04
CA HIS A 209 -1.76 -22.72 -2.76
C HIS A 209 -2.37 -21.62 -1.92
N TYR A 210 -3.18 -20.71 -2.45
CA TYR A 210 -3.75 -19.58 -1.71
C TYR A 210 -5.27 -19.50 -1.81
N TYR A 211 -5.93 -20.38 -2.56
CA TYR A 211 -7.39 -20.40 -2.65
C TYR A 211 -8.00 -21.80 -2.54
N SER A 212 -7.60 -22.73 -3.40
CA SER A 212 -8.15 -24.09 -3.46
C SER A 212 -7.05 -25.13 -3.61
N THR A 213 -6.90 -26.11 -2.72
CA THR A 213 -5.82 -27.13 -2.80
C THR A 213 -5.81 -27.95 -4.10
N THR A 214 -6.93 -27.94 -4.83
CA THR A 214 -7.13 -28.66 -6.10
C THR A 214 -7.24 -27.73 -7.32
N GLY A 215 -7.23 -26.41 -7.11
CA GLY A 215 -7.51 -25.42 -8.15
C GLY A 215 -8.98 -25.41 -8.59
N SER A 216 -9.89 -25.76 -7.69
CA SER A 216 -11.33 -25.72 -7.93
C SER A 216 -11.91 -24.33 -7.62
N ALA A 217 -13.14 -24.07 -8.07
CA ALA A 217 -13.87 -22.86 -7.71
C ALA A 217 -14.20 -22.77 -6.21
N THR A 218 -14.11 -23.88 -5.48
CA THR A 218 -14.38 -23.94 -4.04
C THR A 218 -13.13 -23.61 -3.24
N LYS A 219 -13.23 -22.56 -2.43
CA LYS A 219 -12.22 -22.18 -1.45
C LYS A 219 -12.12 -23.22 -0.33
N ASP A 220 -10.92 -23.71 -0.06
CA ASP A 220 -10.59 -24.56 1.09
C ASP A 220 -9.29 -24.12 1.80
N ILE A 221 -8.63 -23.08 1.28
CA ILE A 221 -7.47 -22.43 1.90
C ILE A 221 -7.94 -21.09 2.46
N HIS A 222 -7.75 -20.91 3.76
CA HIS A 222 -8.17 -19.75 4.53
C HIS A 222 -6.93 -19.02 5.05
N LEU A 223 -6.77 -17.74 4.69
CA LEU A 223 -5.65 -16.90 5.08
C LEU A 223 -6.16 -15.65 5.78
N ASP A 224 -5.54 -15.31 6.89
CA ASP A 224 -5.84 -14.11 7.65
C ASP A 224 -5.10 -12.93 7.03
N TYR A 225 -5.78 -11.78 6.92
CA TYR A 225 -5.12 -10.53 6.60
C TYR A 225 -4.34 -10.06 7.82
N LEU A 226 -3.08 -9.67 7.64
CA LEU A 226 -2.34 -8.81 8.56
C LEU A 226 -1.22 -8.16 7.78
N LEU A 227 -1.07 -6.85 7.89
CA LEU A 227 0.15 -6.22 7.42
C LEU A 227 1.28 -6.62 8.36
N ASP A 228 2.19 -7.47 7.90
CA ASP A 228 3.23 -8.05 8.75
C ASP A 228 4.57 -8.13 8.03
N TRP A 229 5.67 -7.94 8.76
CA TRP A 229 7.00 -7.90 8.18
C TRP A 229 7.54 -9.28 7.76
N ARG A 230 6.93 -10.40 8.17
CA ARG A 230 7.43 -11.75 7.86
C ARG A 230 7.05 -12.14 6.44
N ILE A 231 7.72 -11.54 5.46
CA ILE A 231 7.39 -11.66 4.03
C ILE A 231 7.39 -13.09 3.50
N LYS A 232 8.15 -14.01 4.14
CA LYS A 232 8.23 -15.44 3.76
C LYS A 232 7.23 -16.34 4.53
N LEU A 233 6.52 -15.81 5.51
CA LEU A 233 5.45 -16.54 6.21
C LEU A 233 4.15 -16.47 5.39
N LYS A 234 3.48 -17.60 5.14
CA LYS A 234 2.28 -17.61 4.29
C LYS A 234 1.02 -17.03 4.95
N ASN A 235 0.81 -17.29 6.23
CA ASN A 235 -0.33 -16.83 7.01
C ASN A 235 0.17 -16.22 8.33
N PRO A 236 -0.15 -14.96 8.67
CA PRO A 236 -1.00 -14.03 7.93
C PRO A 236 -0.38 -13.50 6.63
N ASN A 237 -1.22 -12.92 5.78
CA ASN A 237 -0.84 -12.37 4.47
C ASN A 237 -1.46 -10.98 4.26
N TYR A 238 -1.06 -10.28 3.20
CA TYR A 238 -1.69 -9.03 2.77
C TYR A 238 -1.58 -8.88 1.25
N CYS A 239 -2.25 -7.89 0.67
CA CYS A 239 -2.48 -7.77 -0.77
C CYS A 239 -1.22 -7.95 -1.62
N SER A 240 -0.21 -7.12 -1.39
CA SER A 240 1.05 -7.13 -2.14
C SER A 240 2.00 -8.26 -1.72
N LYS A 241 1.93 -8.75 -0.49
CA LYS A 241 2.67 -9.95 -0.07
C LYS A 241 2.17 -11.21 -0.78
N LEU A 242 0.86 -11.36 -0.99
CA LEU A 242 0.30 -12.48 -1.73
C LEU A 242 0.87 -12.50 -3.16
N VAL A 243 0.90 -11.36 -3.82
CA VAL A 243 1.46 -11.24 -5.18
C VAL A 243 2.97 -11.49 -5.18
N TRP A 244 3.71 -10.90 -4.24
CA TRP A 244 5.16 -11.14 -4.12
C TRP A 244 5.46 -12.63 -3.89
N GLN A 245 4.75 -13.29 -2.99
CA GLN A 245 4.91 -14.71 -2.68
C GLN A 245 4.49 -15.62 -3.84
N ALA A 246 3.45 -15.23 -4.61
CA ALA A 246 3.06 -15.97 -5.81
C ALA A 246 4.23 -16.06 -6.79
N TYR A 247 4.91 -14.94 -7.04
CA TYR A 247 6.05 -14.89 -7.95
C TYR A 247 7.35 -15.46 -7.34
N TYR A 248 7.58 -15.31 -6.05
CA TYR A 248 8.78 -15.84 -5.37
C TYR A 248 8.74 -17.38 -5.24
N TYR A 249 7.59 -17.96 -4.89
CA TYR A 249 7.46 -19.41 -4.70
C TYR A 249 6.96 -20.12 -5.97
N GLY A 250 6.04 -19.51 -6.72
CA GLY A 250 5.44 -20.12 -7.90
C GLY A 250 6.39 -20.21 -9.10
N SER A 251 7.50 -19.47 -9.09
CA SER A 251 8.56 -19.55 -10.11
C SER A 251 9.52 -20.74 -9.90
N GLY A 252 9.39 -21.48 -8.80
CA GLY A 252 10.29 -22.59 -8.48
C GLY A 252 11.71 -22.09 -8.17
N SER A 253 12.70 -22.59 -8.91
CA SER A 253 14.11 -22.19 -8.74
C SER A 253 14.49 -20.92 -9.51
N LEU A 254 13.58 -20.34 -10.31
CA LEU A 254 13.87 -19.13 -11.07
C LEU A 254 13.85 -17.89 -10.15
N PRO A 255 14.91 -17.05 -10.18
CA PRO A 255 15.03 -15.88 -9.32
C PRO A 255 14.21 -14.70 -9.91
N VAL A 256 12.88 -14.83 -9.92
CA VAL A 256 11.97 -13.84 -10.51
C VAL A 256 11.85 -12.58 -9.66
N MET A 257 11.86 -12.75 -8.34
CA MET A 257 11.84 -11.64 -7.38
C MET A 257 13.25 -11.35 -6.89
N LYS A 258 13.53 -10.08 -6.58
CA LYS A 258 14.74 -9.69 -5.85
C LYS A 258 14.76 -10.39 -4.50
N GLU A 259 15.93 -10.88 -4.11
CA GLU A 259 16.11 -11.44 -2.78
C GLU A 259 15.92 -10.36 -1.73
N VAL A 260 15.09 -10.68 -0.74
CA VAL A 260 14.84 -9.84 0.43
C VAL A 260 15.07 -10.66 1.68
N SER A 261 15.41 -9.98 2.77
CA SER A 261 15.47 -10.59 4.09
C SER A 261 14.09 -11.19 4.45
N SER A 262 14.05 -12.15 5.37
CA SER A 262 12.78 -12.68 5.87
C SER A 262 11.91 -11.62 6.57
N ALA A 263 12.50 -10.47 6.92
CA ALA A 263 11.84 -9.29 7.40
C ALA A 263 11.82 -8.17 6.35
N ALA A 264 10.67 -7.97 5.72
CA ALA A 264 10.44 -6.93 4.71
C ALA A 264 8.95 -6.58 4.58
N TYR A 265 8.67 -5.33 4.23
CA TYR A 265 7.37 -4.91 3.71
C TYR A 265 7.50 -4.69 2.21
N ILE A 266 6.52 -5.17 1.45
CA ILE A 266 6.39 -4.86 0.02
C ILE A 266 5.04 -4.19 -0.14
N VAL A 267 4.99 -2.87 -0.28
CA VAL A 267 3.73 -2.16 -0.52
C VAL A 267 3.30 -2.29 -1.99
N PRO A 268 2.01 -2.10 -2.32
CA PRO A 268 1.51 -2.20 -3.69
C PRO A 268 2.27 -1.32 -4.69
N THR A 269 2.60 -0.08 -4.31
CA THR A 269 3.26 0.91 -5.18
C THR A 269 4.70 0.55 -5.55
N ALA A 270 5.36 -0.28 -4.74
CA ALA A 270 6.73 -0.74 -4.94
C ALA A 270 6.82 -2.09 -5.67
N LEU A 271 5.69 -2.78 -5.85
CA LEU A 271 5.66 -4.17 -6.31
C LEU A 271 6.29 -4.38 -7.71
N PRO A 272 6.09 -3.51 -8.72
CA PRO A 272 6.79 -3.65 -10.01
C PRO A 272 8.32 -3.64 -9.87
N ASN A 273 8.85 -2.88 -8.91
CA ASN A 273 10.29 -2.77 -8.67
C ASN A 273 10.86 -3.90 -7.79
N ALA A 274 10.00 -4.77 -7.24
CA ALA A 274 10.43 -5.93 -6.45
C ALA A 274 10.95 -7.09 -7.32
N PHE A 275 10.75 -7.04 -8.63
CA PHE A 275 11.21 -8.05 -9.58
C PHE A 275 12.70 -7.93 -9.89
N ASP A 276 13.36 -9.06 -10.11
CA ASP A 276 14.67 -9.09 -10.74
C ASP A 276 14.57 -8.48 -12.15
N SER A 277 15.56 -7.69 -12.56
CA SER A 277 15.50 -6.93 -13.82
C SER A 277 15.33 -7.81 -15.06
N ARG A 278 15.76 -9.08 -15.01
CA ARG A 278 15.58 -10.05 -16.11
C ARG A 278 14.12 -10.47 -16.29
N TYR A 279 13.34 -10.39 -15.21
CA TYR A 279 11.93 -10.78 -15.16
C TYR A 279 10.98 -9.61 -14.89
N ALA A 280 11.51 -8.38 -14.90
CA ALA A 280 10.73 -7.18 -14.63
C ALA A 280 9.48 -7.14 -15.50
N PRO A 281 8.29 -7.00 -14.91
CA PRO A 281 7.06 -6.94 -15.66
C PRO A 281 7.01 -5.63 -16.46
N TYR A 282 6.38 -5.69 -17.63
CA TYR A 282 6.06 -4.48 -18.39
C TYR A 282 4.65 -4.02 -18.05
N PHE A 283 4.43 -2.71 -18.17
CA PHE A 283 3.12 -2.10 -18.01
C PHE A 283 2.23 -2.44 -19.22
N VAL A 284 1.12 -3.12 -18.97
CA VAL A 284 0.13 -3.50 -19.99
C VAL A 284 -0.84 -2.36 -20.25
N GLY A 285 -1.26 -1.67 -19.19
CA GLY A 285 -2.17 -0.53 -19.30
C GLY A 285 -2.79 -0.11 -17.97
N LYS A 286 -3.42 1.06 -17.99
CA LYS A 286 -4.24 1.62 -16.91
C LYS A 286 -5.71 1.44 -17.27
N TYR A 287 -6.49 0.95 -16.33
CA TYR A 287 -7.92 0.67 -16.48
C TYR A 287 -8.67 1.48 -15.46
#